data_AF-A0AA42H4K9-F1
#
_entry.id   AF-A0AA42H4K9-F1
#
_cell.length_a   1.000
_cell.length_b   1.000
_cell.length_c   1.000
_cell.angle_alpha   90.00
_cell.angle_beta   90.00
_cell.angle_gamma   90.00
#
_symmetry.space_group_name_H-M   'P 1'
#
loop_
_entity.id
_entity.type
_entity.pdbx_description
1 polymer ?
#
loop_
_entity_poly.entity_id
_entity_poly.type
_entity_poly.pdbx_seq_one_letter_code
_entity_poly.pdbx_strand_id
1 'polypeptide(L)' 'MADLVLRPSNDPAKPFSLQLRKHDSLGETGYFTLCRVTREIADEIISAGGAFWLFGEPKEGSNAE' A
#
# COMPACT_ATOMS: atom_id res chain seq x y z
N MET A 1 4.86 -3.95 14.91
CA MET A 1 5.31 -4.08 13.50
C MET A 1 5.18 -2.74 12.81
N ALA A 2 6.10 -2.40 11.91
CA ALA A 2 6.07 -1.14 11.17
C ALA A 2 5.83 -1.43 9.69
N ASP A 3 4.76 -0.86 9.13
CA ASP A 3 4.34 -1.05 7.74
C ASP A 3 4.32 0.30 7.02
N LEU A 4 4.65 0.30 5.73
CA LEU A 4 4.37 1.43 4.86
C LEU A 4 2.99 1.26 4.26
N VAL A 5 2.16 2.30 4.37
CA VAL A 5 0.79 2.32 3.84
C VAL A 5 0.58 3.57 2.99
N LEU A 6 -0.10 3.40 1.85
CA LEU A 6 -0.62 4.50 1.05
C LEU A 6 -2.05 4.82 1.47
N ARG A 7 -2.33 6.10 1.71
CA ARG A 7 -3.69 6.60 2.03
C ARG A 7 -4.03 7.85 1.22
N PRO A 8 -5.31 8.16 1.01
CA PRO A 8 -5.70 9.45 0.45
C PRO A 8 -5.13 10.62 1.25
N SER A 9 -4.79 11.70 0.54
CA SER A 9 -4.34 12.97 1.11
C SER A 9 -5.36 14.07 0.79
N ASN A 10 -5.31 15.17 1.54
CA ASN A 10 -6.13 16.36 1.29
C ASN A 10 -5.47 17.33 0.29
N ASP A 11 -4.35 16.95 -0.33
CA ASP A 11 -3.63 17.74 -1.32
C ASP A 11 -4.02 17.26 -2.74
N PRO A 12 -4.71 18.09 -3.55
CA PRO A 12 -5.12 17.72 -4.90
C PRO A 12 -3.94 17.44 -5.84
N ALA A 13 -2.79 18.09 -5.64
CA ALA A 13 -1.62 17.90 -6.49
C ALA A 13 -0.88 16.60 -6.14
N LYS A 14 -1.01 16.13 -4.90
CA LYS A 14 -0.41 14.91 -4.38
C LYS A 14 -1.46 14.10 -3.62
N PRO A 15 -2.39 13.44 -4.32
CA PRO A 15 -3.59 12.86 -3.74
C PRO A 15 -3.34 11.68 -2.79
N PHE A 16 -2.10 11.20 -2.66
CA PHE A 16 -1.76 10.11 -1.75
C PHE A 16 -0.71 10.54 -0.73
N SER A 17 -0.83 10.03 0.49
CA SER A 17 0.17 10.13 1.55
C SER A 17 0.81 8.76 1.75
N LEU A 18 2.14 8.69 1.68
CA LEU A 18 2.89 7.54 2.16
C LEU A 18 3.09 7.70 3.67
N GLN A 19 2.59 6.75 4.43
CA GLN A 19 2.62 6.81 5.89
C GLN A 19 3.31 5.58 6.47
N LEU A 20 4.06 5.79 7.56
CA LEU A 20 4.54 4.72 8.42
C LEU A 20 3.43 4.40 9.43
N ARG A 21 2.87 3.20 9.33
CA ARG A 21 1.96 2.63 10.33
C ARG A 21 2.79 1.86 11.35
N LYS A 22 2.81 2.32 12.60
CA LYS A 22 3.45 1.60 13.71
C LYS A 22 2.37 0.91 14.52
N HIS A 23 2.21 -0.39 14.30
CA HIS A 23 1.29 -1.23 15.07
C HIS A 23 1.97 -1.70 16.36
N ASP A 24 1.36 -1.37 17.49
CA ASP A 24 1.69 -1.89 18.81
C ASP A 24 0.67 -2.98 19.17
N SER A 25 1.13 -4.15 19.61
CA SER A 25 0.26 -5.28 19.93
C SER A 25 -0.58 -5.06 21.20
N LEU A 26 -0.14 -4.16 22.08
CA LEU A 26 -0.82 -3.85 23.34
C LEU A 26 -1.19 -2.36 23.45
N GLY A 27 -1.04 -1.59 22.37
CA GLY A 27 -1.21 -0.14 22.36
C GLY A 27 -1.91 0.39 21.11
N GLU A 28 -2.03 1.72 21.04
CA GLU A 28 -2.64 2.37 19.87
C GLU A 28 -1.74 2.28 18.64
N THR A 29 -2.36 2.08 17.48
CA THR A 29 -1.63 2.09 16.20
C THR A 29 -1.41 3.53 15.76
N GLY A 30 -0.13 3.92 15.67
CA GLY A 30 0.28 5.25 15.23
C GLY A 30 0.46 5.35 13.71
N TYR A 31 0.19 6.53 13.15
CA TYR A 31 0.39 6.84 11.74
C TYR A 31 1.23 8.10 11.59
N PHE A 32 2.32 8.01 10.82
CA PHE A 32 3.22 9.13 10.57
C PHE A 32 3.33 9.37 9.07
N THR A 33 2.93 10.55 8.59
CA THR A 33 3.07 10.90 7.17
C THR A 33 4.52 11.21 6.87
N LEU A 34 5.12 10.44 5.95
CA LEU A 34 6.49 10.64 5.51
C LEU A 34 6.53 11.66 4.37
N CYS A 35 5.71 11.44 3.35
CA CYS A 35 5.57 12.33 2.20
C CYS A 35 4.19 12.20 1.55
N ARG A 36 3.88 13.13 0.66
CA ARG A 36 2.74 13.04 -0.26
C ARG A 36 3.26 12.75 -1.65
N VAL A 37 2.54 11.94 -2.41
CA VAL A 37 2.92 11.45 -3.73
C VAL A 37 1.78 11.63 -4.73
N THR A 38 2.14 11.71 -6.00
CA THR A 38 1.18 11.77 -7.11
C THR A 38 0.56 10.40 -7.36
N ARG A 39 -0.42 10.33 -8.26
CA ARG A 39 -1.04 9.07 -8.68
C ARG A 39 -0.01 8.12 -9.29
N GLU A 40 0.83 8.64 -10.17
CA GLU A 40 1.83 7.89 -10.93
C GLU A 40 2.80 7.19 -9.97
N ILE A 41 3.33 7.91 -8.99
CA ILE A 41 4.24 7.36 -7.98
C ILE A 41 3.53 6.36 -7.06
N ALA A 42 2.25 6.59 -6.72
CA ALA A 42 1.48 5.63 -5.93
C ALA A 42 1.30 4.29 -6.69
N ASP A 43 1.01 4.35 -7.99
CA ASP A 43 0.87 3.17 -8.84
C ASP A 43 2.22 2.42 -8.98
N GLU A 44 3.35 3.14 -9.08
CA GLU A 44 4.71 2.54 -9.05
C GLU A 44 4.99 1.81 -7.72
N ILE A 45 4.65 2.42 -6.57
CA ILE A 45 4.82 1.79 -5.25
C ILE A 45 3.99 0.51 -5.15
N ILE A 46 2.74 0.55 -5.60
CA ILE A 46 1.84 -0.62 -5.61
C ILE A 46 2.42 -1.73 -6.49
N SER A 47 2.91 -1.39 -7.67
CA SER A 47 3.55 -2.34 -8.57
C SER A 47 4.80 -2.97 -7.96
N ALA A 48 5.65 -2.17 -7.31
CA ALA A 48 6.85 -2.65 -6.63
C ALA A 48 6.53 -3.55 -5.41
N GLY A 49 5.43 -3.28 -4.72
CA GLY A 49 4.89 -4.11 -3.63
C GLY A 49 4.04 -5.29 -4.13
N GLY A 50 3.89 -5.45 -5.44
CA GLY A 50 3.10 -6.51 -6.05
C GLY A 50 3.63 -7.89 -5.69
N ALA A 51 2.73 -8.88 -5.64
CA ALA A 51 3.12 -10.26 -5.39
C ALA A 51 4.02 -10.75 -6.55
N PHE A 52 5.24 -11.18 -6.20
CA PHE A 52 6.10 -11.88 -7.14
C PHE A 52 5.72 -13.34 -7.18
N TRP A 53 5.07 -13.76 -8.26
CA TRP A 53 4.63 -15.14 -8.43
C TRP A 53 5.72 -15.98 -9.11
N LEU A 54 6.39 -16.84 -8.34
CA LEU A 54 7.46 -17.72 -8.84
C LEU A 54 7.02 -18.65 -9.99
N PHE A 55 5.73 -18.96 -10.08
CA PHE A 55 5.16 -19.90 -11.04
C PHE A 55 4.13 -19.25 -11.97
N GLY A 56 4.13 -17.91 -12.05
CA GLY A 56 3.12 -17.13 -12.75
C GLY A 56 1.93 -16.77 -11.86
N GLU A 57 1.24 -15.69 -12.23
CA GLU A 57 0.03 -15.22 -11.54
C GLU A 57 -1.01 -16.36 -11.50
N PRO A 58 -1.65 -16.63 -10.35
CA PRO A 58 -2.69 -17.63 -10.27
C PRO A 58 -3.79 -17.25 -11.27
N LYS A 59 -3.96 -18.09 -12.28
CA LYS A 59 -5.10 -17.97 -13.20
C LYS A 59 -6.35 -18.15 -12.34
N GLU A 60 -7.27 -17.19 -12.41
CA GLU A 60 -8.58 -17.32 -11.76
C GLU A 60 -9.11 -18.73 -12.02
N GLY A 61 -9.17 -19.53 -10.94
CA GLY A 61 -9.80 -20.83 -11.00
C GLY A 61 -11.24 -20.57 -11.41
N SER A 62 -11.63 -21.09 -12.58
CA SER A 62 -13.02 -21.33 -12.88
C SER A 62 -13.63 -22.05 -11.67
N ASN A 63 -14.45 -21.36 -10.89
CA ASN A 63 -15.43 -22.00 -10.02
C ASN A 63 -16.44 -22.67 -10.96
N ALA A 64 -16.07 -23.83 -11.46
CA ALA A 64 -16.93 -24.79 -12.09
C ALA A 64 -16.58 -26.13 -11.45
N GLU A 65 -17.15 -26.37 -10.27
CA GLU A 65 -17.93 -27.57 -9.91
C GLU A 65 -18.48 -27.44 -8.48
#